data_AF-A0A526S5Z5-F1
#
_entry.id   AF-A0A526S5Z5-F1
#
_cell.length_a   1.000
_cell.length_b   1.000
_cell.length_c   1.000
_cell.angle_alpha   90.00
_cell.angle_beta   90.00
_cell.angle_gamma   90.00
#
_symmetry.space_group_name_H-M   'P 1'
#
loop_
_entity.id
_entity.type
_entity.pdbx_description
1 polymer ?
#
loop_
_entity_poly.entity_id
_entity_poly.type
_entity_poly.pdbx_seq_one_letter_code
_entity_poly.pdbx_strand_id
1 'polypeptide(L)' 'MDSPIRLRRKDVPAYLLENYGIEIAVSTLNKLATIGGGPAMQYAGRIPLYHRNDLNTWAAERLSPPVRSTSELHSLR' A
#
# COMPACT_ATOMS: atom_id res chain seq x y z
N MET A 1 2.07 9.53 20.52
CA MET A 1 2.21 10.50 19.41
C MET A 1 3.00 9.81 18.32
N ASP A 2 2.34 9.21 17.33
CA ASP A 2 3.04 8.67 16.17
C ASP A 2 3.57 9.85 15.35
N SER A 3 4.89 9.99 15.27
CA SER A 3 5.52 10.96 14.37
C SER A 3 5.14 10.61 12.93
N PRO A 4 4.68 11.59 12.11
CA PRO A 4 4.27 11.29 10.74
C PRO A 4 5.51 11.13 9.87
N ILE A 5 6.07 9.92 9.83
CA ILE A 5 7.03 9.55 8.79
C ILE A 5 6.24 9.47 7.49
N ARG A 6 6.42 10.47 6.63
CA ARG A 6 5.88 10.51 5.28
C ARG A 6 6.92 9.98 4.33
N LEU A 7 6.53 9.02 3.50
CA LEU A 7 7.40 8.40 2.52
C LEU A 7 7.17 9.02 1.15
N ARG A 8 8.24 9.18 0.36
CA ARG A 8 8.06 9.47 -1.06
C ARG A 8 7.66 8.19 -1.78
N ARG A 9 7.01 8.33 -2.94
CA ARG A 9 6.57 7.18 -3.75
C ARG A 9 7.67 6.14 -4.01
N LYS A 10 8.93 6.57 -4.21
CA LYS A 10 10.06 5.67 -4.47
C LYS A 10 10.41 4.77 -3.28
N ASP A 11 10.06 5.17 -2.07
CA ASP A 11 10.39 4.47 -0.82
C ASP A 11 9.24 3.55 -0.38
N VAL A 12 8.05 3.70 -0.97
CA VAL A 12 6.86 2.91 -0.65
C VAL A 12 7.04 1.41 -0.94
N PRO A 13 7.63 0.96 -2.07
CA PRO A 13 7.86 -0.46 -2.31
C PRO A 13 8.69 -1.15 -1.21
N ALA A 14 9.78 -0.51 -0.78
CA ALA A 14 10.63 -1.05 0.27
C ALA A 14 9.86 -1.16 1.59
N TYR A 15 9.11 -0.11 1.95
CA TYR A 15 8.27 -0.12 3.13
C TYR A 15 7.22 -1.25 3.11
N LEU A 16 6.49 -1.41 2.00
CA LEU A 16 5.45 -2.44 1.86
C LEU A 16 6.03 -3.85 1.88
N LEU A 17 7.21 -4.05 1.29
CA LEU A 17 7.91 -5.33 1.32
C LEU A 17 8.37 -5.66 2.75
N GLU A 18 9.05 -4.73 3.42
CA GLU A 18 9.63 -4.94 4.75
C GLU A 18 8.56 -5.15 5.84
N ASN A 19 7.43 -4.43 5.76
CA ASN A 19 6.42 -4.43 6.83
C ASN A 19 5.24 -5.37 6.55
N TYR A 20 4.95 -5.66 5.28
CA TYR A 20 3.76 -6.44 4.88
C TYR A 20 4.08 -7.59 3.92
N GLY A 21 5.32 -7.74 3.44
CA GLY A 21 5.67 -8.73 2.44
C GLY A 21 5.05 -8.46 1.06
N ILE A 22 4.58 -7.24 0.79
CA ILE A 22 3.91 -6.89 -0.46
C ILE A 22 4.93 -6.29 -1.42
N GLU A 23 5.30 -7.05 -2.45
CA GLU A 23 6.12 -6.55 -3.54
C GLU A 23 5.27 -5.78 -4.56
N ILE A 24 5.64 -4.52 -4.82
CA ILE A 24 4.96 -3.67 -5.80
C ILE A 24 5.93 -2.73 -6.50
N ALA A 25 5.84 -2.66 -7.83
CA ALA A 25 6.66 -1.73 -8.61
C ALA A 25 6.22 -0.27 -8.43
N VAL A 26 7.17 0.66 -8.47
CA VAL A 26 6.89 2.11 -8.47
C VAL A 26 5.99 2.51 -9.66
N SER A 27 6.15 1.86 -10.82
CA SER A 27 5.29 2.07 -12.00
C SER A 27 3.84 1.69 -11.74
N THR A 28 3.60 0.61 -10.99
CA THR A 28 2.25 0.22 -10.54
C THR A 28 1.67 1.27 -9.60
N LEU A 29 2.46 1.79 -8.64
CA LEU A 29 2.03 2.89 -7.78
C LEU A 29 1.70 4.17 -8.55
N ASN A 30 2.48 4.49 -9.60
CA ASN A 30 2.16 5.61 -10.49
C ASN A 30 0.81 5.40 -11.18
N LYS A 31 0.57 4.19 -11.70
CA LYS A 31 -0.71 3.83 -12.32
C LYS A 31 -1.87 3.98 -11.33
N LEU A 32 -1.75 3.38 -10.14
CA LEU A 32 -2.77 3.46 -9.07
C LEU A 32 -3.03 4.89 -8.59
N ALA A 33 -2.00 5.74 -8.57
CA ALA A 33 -2.17 7.16 -8.25
C ALA A 33 -3.01 7.93 -9.29
N THR A 34 -3.06 7.46 -10.54
CA THR A 34 -3.85 8.07 -11.61
C THR A 34 -5.24 7.45 -11.75
N ILE A 35 -5.35 6.12 -11.68
CA ILE A 35 -6.62 5.42 -11.93
C ILE A 35 -7.41 5.13 -10.65
N GLY A 36 -6.83 5.36 -9.47
CA GLY A 36 -7.38 4.96 -8.18
C GLY A 36 -7.00 3.55 -7.76
N GLY A 37 -7.42 3.16 -6.54
CA GLY A 37 -7.14 1.84 -5.94
C GLY A 37 -5.77 1.70 -5.26
N GLY A 38 -5.01 2.79 -5.15
CA GLY A 38 -3.75 2.85 -4.39
C GLY A 38 -3.93 3.48 -3.00
N PRO A 39 -2.86 3.49 -2.19
CA PRO A 39 -2.88 4.16 -0.89
C PRO A 39 -3.07 5.67 -1.06
N ALA A 40 -3.71 6.30 -0.07
CA ALA A 40 -3.93 7.74 -0.08
C ALA A 40 -2.60 8.50 -0.10
N MET A 41 -2.59 9.63 -0.80
CA MET A 41 -1.41 10.48 -0.98
C MET A 41 -1.73 11.93 -0.69
N GLN A 42 -0.78 12.64 -0.11
CA GLN A 42 -0.82 14.07 0.12
C GLN A 42 0.28 14.74 -0.68
N TYR A 43 0.03 15.96 -1.15
CA TYR A 43 0.97 16.67 -2.02
C TYR A 43 1.70 17.77 -1.26
N ALA A 44 3.04 17.73 -1.33
CA ALA A 44 3.90 18.87 -1.01
C ALA A 44 4.36 19.49 -2.34
N GLY A 45 3.58 20.44 -2.85
CA GLY A 45 3.72 20.94 -4.22
C GLY A 45 3.47 19.82 -5.22
N ARG A 46 4.48 19.46 -6.02
CA ARG A 46 4.39 18.38 -7.02
C ARG A 46 4.78 17.00 -6.48
N ILE A 47 5.26 16.93 -5.24
CA ILE A 47 5.81 15.70 -4.67
C ILE A 47 4.70 14.95 -3.91
N PRO A 48 4.31 13.74 -4.35
CA PRO A 48 3.37 12.91 -3.61
C PRO A 48 4.07 12.26 -2.41
N LEU A 49 3.44 12.41 -1.25
CA LEU A 49 3.86 11.89 0.04
C LEU A 49 2.80 10.93 0.58
N TYR A 50 3.24 9.79 1.08
CA TYR A 50 2.39 8.75 1.62
C TYR A 50 2.53 8.72 3.13
N HIS A 51 1.42 8.86 3.84
CA HIS A 51 1.42 8.70 5.29
C HIS A 51 1.49 7.22 5.63
N ARG A 52 2.29 6.87 6.65
CA ARG A 52 2.46 5.47 7.06
C ARG A 52 1.12 4.78 7.37
N ASN A 53 0.22 5.46 8.08
CA ASN A 53 -1.08 4.88 8.41
C ASN A 53 -1.92 4.57 7.16
N ASP A 54 -1.88 5.43 6.15
CA ASP A 54 -2.64 5.20 4.90
C ASP A 54 -2.05 4.02 4.11
N LEU A 55 -0.72 3.87 4.13
CA LEU A 55 -0.04 2.69 3.56
C LEU A 55 -0.44 1.42 4.32
N ASN A 56 -0.52 1.48 5.64
CA ASN A 56 -0.88 0.36 6.50
C ASN A 56 -2.33 -0.08 6.25
N THR A 57 -3.25 0.88 6.20
CA THR A 57 -4.66 0.63 5.91
C THR A 57 -4.81 -0.01 4.53
N TRP A 58 -4.20 0.58 3.50
CA TRP A 58 -4.27 0.05 2.14
C TRP A 58 -3.63 -1.35 2.01
N ALA A 59 -2.52 -1.60 2.70
CA ALA A 59 -1.89 -2.92 2.72
C ALA A 59 -2.81 -3.96 3.37
N ALA A 60 -3.47 -3.62 4.47
CA ALA A 60 -4.42 -4.50 5.14
C ALA A 60 -5.66 -4.79 4.27
N GLU A 61 -6.19 -3.78 3.57
CA GLU A 61 -7.32 -3.94 2.64
C GLU A 61 -6.96 -4.80 1.41
N ARG A 62 -5.69 -4.77 0.99
CA ARG A 62 -5.21 -5.54 -0.17
C ARG A 62 -5.10 -7.04 0.12
N LEU A 63 -4.82 -7.41 1.36
CA LEU A 63 -4.67 -8.79 1.78
C LEU A 63 -6.05 -9.42 2.02
N SER A 64 -6.22 -10.67 1.59
CA SER A 64 -7.38 -11.44 2.03
C SER A 64 -7.29 -11.69 3.54
N PRO A 65 -8.41 -12.04 4.19
CA PRO A 65 -8.35 -12.68 5.49
C PRO A 65 -7.39 -13.89 5.49
N PRO A 66 -6.83 -14.27 6.65
CA PRO A 66 -6.06 -15.50 6.77
C PRO A 66 -6.92 -16.70 6.40
N VAL A 67 -6.41 -17.52 5.50
CA VAL A 67 -7.04 -18.76 5.03
C VAL A 67 -6.07 -19.92 5.28
N ARG A 68 -6.61 -21.12 5.52
CA ARG A 68 -5.81 -22.34 5.74
C ARG A 68 -5.67 -23.17 4.47
N SER A 69 -6.43 -22.85 3.42
CA SER A 69 -6.33 -23.51 2.12
C SER A 69 -6.67 -22.57 0.97
N THR A 70 -6.24 -22.93 -0.24
CA THR A 70 -6.63 -22.23 -1.46
C THR A 70 -8.11 -22.40 -1.80
N SER A 71 -8.71 -23.54 -1.43
CA SER A 71 -10.15 -23.77 -1.57
C SER A 71 -10.97 -22.80 -0.72
N GLU A 72 -10.56 -22.59 0.54
CA GLU A 72 -11.19 -21.62 1.45
C GLU A 72 -11.14 -20.20 0.86
N LEU A 73 -10.00 -19.78 0.30
CA LEU A 73 -9.88 -18.48 -0.38
C LEU A 73 -10.82 -18.35 -1.57
N HIS A 74 -10.95 -19.41 -2.38
CA HIS A 74 -11.82 -19.41 -3.54
C HIS A 74 -13.30 -19.24 -3.13
N SER A 75 -13.71 -19.83 -2.01
CA SER A 75 -15.07 -19.70 -1.47
C SER A 75 -15.39 -18.33 -0.86
N LEU A 76 -14.38 -17.48 -0.61
CA LEU A 76 -14.56 -16.11 -0.09
C LEU A 76 -14.77 -15.06 -1.19
N ARG A 77 -14.67 -15.46 -2.46
CA ARG A 77 -14.66 -14.57 -3.63
C ARG A 77 -16.02 -14.57 -4.33
#